data_AF-A0AAW8W4I8-F1
#
_entry.id   AF-A0AAW8W4I8-F1
#
_cell.length_a   1.000
_cell.length_b   1.000
_cell.length_c   1.000
_cell.angle_alpha   90.00
_cell.angle_beta   90.00
_cell.angle_gamma   90.00
#
_symmetry.space_group_name_H-M   'P 1'
#
loop_
_entity.id
_entity.type
_entity.pdbx_description
1 polymer ?
#
loop_
_entity_poly.entity_id
_entity_poly.type
_entity_poly.pdbx_seq_one_letter_code
_entity_poly.pdbx_strand_id
1 'polypeptide(L)'
;MKLFKMAALVALVMTLGGLTYSTKAQAKSYMISGHEVHDYILNDFQYYKVKRATPLMFLYSNNTTKKRIVPKGTVIIGRKYKGSSVEKPAISIYLSQLDYSFLNKDRPKHLELLSISGTISSSRPQDYQRISRPAYLPALSLGDFKQAKFSTDSTSEMKIYSQLRITSNGFAEFSRFKNPNAINGSQRPQFRQKIQKSTNKGNTRQLYFAKKIPGLGMKKVKQTGKLKYRLTIVNQHQPFRYNDHSEDSNPLFYSRYTVGGKKFITQIG
;
A
#
# COMPACT_ATOMS: atom_id res chain seq x y z
N MET A 1 -37.52 20.93 55.14
CA MET A 1 -38.25 19.69 55.49
C MET A 1 -39.29 19.42 54.41
N LYS A 2 -39.18 18.26 53.72
CA LYS A 2 -40.17 17.57 52.85
C LYS A 2 -40.69 18.34 51.61
N LEU A 3 -40.29 17.99 50.36
CA LEU A 3 -40.80 16.88 49.50
C LEU A 3 -42.35 16.86 49.45
N PHE A 4 -43.07 16.98 48.31
CA PHE A 4 -42.99 16.17 47.09
C PHE A 4 -44.01 16.62 46.00
N LYS A 5 -43.70 16.27 44.73
CA LYS A 5 -44.58 15.78 43.63
C LYS A 5 -45.44 16.74 42.78
N MET A 6 -44.87 17.03 41.60
CA MET A 6 -45.38 16.77 40.23
C MET A 6 -46.89 16.80 39.96
N ALA A 7 -47.28 17.67 39.03
CA ALA A 7 -48.27 17.38 38.00
C ALA A 7 -47.71 17.84 36.63
N ALA A 8 -47.89 16.98 35.63
CA ALA A 8 -47.44 17.15 34.26
C ALA A 8 -48.46 17.91 33.39
N LEU A 9 -47.98 18.54 32.32
CA LEU A 9 -48.31 18.18 30.92
C LEU A 9 -48.54 19.41 30.00
N VAL A 10 -47.57 19.58 29.09
CA VAL A 10 -47.67 19.98 27.67
C VAL A 10 -48.11 21.40 27.31
N ALA A 11 -47.15 22.12 26.72
CA ALA A 11 -47.37 22.81 25.45
C ALA A 11 -46.20 22.50 24.50
N LEU A 12 -46.54 21.78 23.44
CA LEU A 12 -45.74 21.40 22.29
C LEU A 12 -45.42 22.66 21.46
N VAL A 13 -44.14 23.03 21.32
CA VAL A 13 -43.72 23.92 20.23
C VAL A 13 -42.94 23.09 19.23
N MET A 14 -43.64 22.70 18.17
CA MET A 14 -43.02 22.19 16.95
C MET A 14 -42.41 23.36 16.18
N THR A 15 -41.09 23.53 16.26
CA THR A 15 -40.36 24.25 15.22
C THR A 15 -39.90 23.26 14.16
N LEU A 16 -40.69 23.18 13.08
CA LEU A 16 -40.25 22.70 11.77
C LEU A 16 -39.01 23.50 11.30
N GLY A 17 -38.10 22.82 10.60
CA GLY A 17 -37.31 23.48 9.57
C GLY A 17 -35.85 23.81 9.90
N GLY A 18 -35.10 22.90 10.52
CA GLY A 18 -33.64 22.96 10.51
C GLY A 18 -33.08 22.18 9.32
N LEU A 19 -32.83 22.86 8.20
CA LEU A 19 -32.03 22.35 7.08
C LEU A 19 -30.71 21.77 7.63
N THR A 20 -30.57 20.45 7.65
CA THR A 20 -29.28 19.80 7.92
C THR A 20 -28.40 20.00 6.70
N TYR A 21 -27.74 21.15 6.63
CA TYR A 21 -26.57 21.30 5.79
C TYR A 21 -25.60 20.18 6.16
N SER A 22 -25.49 19.17 5.30
CA SER A 22 -24.42 18.20 5.36
C SER A 22 -23.11 18.96 5.17
N THR A 23 -22.51 19.41 6.27
CA THR A 23 -21.14 19.92 6.26
C THR A 23 -20.30 18.79 5.69
N LYS A 24 -19.75 18.99 4.48
CA LYS A 24 -18.72 18.10 3.94
C LYS A 24 -17.69 17.92 5.04
N ALA A 25 -17.48 16.69 5.50
CA ALA A 25 -16.50 16.41 6.54
C ALA A 25 -15.17 17.05 6.12
N GLN A 26 -14.65 17.98 6.93
CA GLN A 26 -13.40 18.65 6.65
C GLN A 26 -12.30 17.58 6.56
N ALA A 27 -11.55 17.60 5.46
CA ALA A 27 -10.44 16.68 5.24
C ALA A 27 -9.44 16.80 6.39
N LYS A 28 -9.04 15.66 6.97
CA LYS A 28 -8.11 15.67 8.10
C LYS A 28 -6.74 16.14 7.62
N SER A 29 -6.06 17.01 8.36
CA SER A 29 -4.71 17.47 8.03
C SER A 29 -3.66 17.01 9.05
N TYR A 30 -2.40 17.05 8.63
CA TYR A 30 -1.22 16.68 9.40
C TYR A 30 -0.09 17.66 9.16
N MET A 31 0.73 17.91 10.18
CA MET A 31 1.97 18.67 10.01
C MET A 31 3.11 17.72 9.59
N ILE A 32 3.68 17.93 8.41
CA ILE A 32 4.82 17.18 7.89
C ILE A 32 5.91 18.17 7.47
N SER A 33 7.10 18.07 8.08
CA SER A 33 8.21 19.00 7.83
C SER A 33 7.82 20.48 7.95
N GLY A 34 6.92 20.82 8.88
CA GLY A 34 6.43 22.19 9.08
C GLY A 34 5.35 22.66 8.10
N HIS A 35 4.89 21.80 7.19
CA HIS A 35 3.81 22.11 6.25
C HIS A 35 2.52 21.38 6.64
N GLU A 36 1.38 22.04 6.50
CA GLU A 36 0.08 21.39 6.58
C GLU A 36 -0.15 20.53 5.33
N VAL A 37 -0.45 19.25 5.55
CA VAL A 37 -0.71 18.27 4.50
C VAL A 37 -2.06 17.63 4.77
N HIS A 38 -3.01 17.83 3.87
CA HIS A 38 -4.31 17.17 3.94
C HIS A 38 -4.21 15.68 3.60
N ASP A 39 -5.06 14.88 4.22
CA ASP A 39 -5.10 13.43 4.08
C ASP A 39 -5.32 12.94 2.64
N TYR A 40 -6.00 13.71 1.79
CA TYR A 40 -6.20 13.38 0.38
C TYR A 40 -4.93 13.49 -0.47
N ILE A 41 -3.88 14.17 0.02
CA ILE A 41 -2.56 14.20 -0.60
C ILE A 41 -1.78 12.93 -0.23
N LEU A 42 -2.09 12.34 0.92
CA LEU A 42 -1.52 11.08 1.35
C LEU A 42 -2.23 9.92 0.65
N ASN A 43 -1.51 8.83 0.51
CA ASN A 43 -2.00 7.62 -0.13
C ASN A 43 -3.17 6.99 0.64
N ASP A 44 -4.39 7.04 0.08
CA ASP A 44 -5.53 6.25 0.55
C ASP A 44 -5.75 5.01 -0.34
N PHE A 45 -5.10 3.91 0.03
CA PHE A 45 -5.20 2.65 -0.70
C PHE A 45 -6.42 1.83 -0.27
N GLN A 46 -7.21 1.40 -1.25
CA GLN A 46 -8.30 0.44 -1.03
C GLN A 46 -7.86 -0.97 -1.41
N TYR A 47 -8.26 -1.94 -0.58
CA TYR A 47 -7.86 -3.34 -0.71
C TYR A 47 -9.05 -4.20 -1.08
N TYR A 48 -8.83 -5.14 -1.99
CA TYR A 48 -9.86 -6.05 -2.43
C TYR A 48 -9.36 -7.49 -2.48
N LYS A 49 -10.24 -8.42 -2.14
CA LYS A 49 -10.04 -9.86 -2.33
C LYS A 49 -10.82 -10.32 -3.56
N VAL A 50 -10.15 -11.05 -4.44
CA VAL A 50 -10.75 -11.63 -5.65
C VAL A 50 -11.69 -12.78 -5.26
N LYS A 51 -12.98 -12.68 -5.61
CA LYS A 51 -14.03 -13.65 -5.24
C LYS A 51 -14.06 -14.89 -6.13
N ARG A 52 -13.69 -14.73 -7.41
CA ARG A 52 -13.66 -15.79 -8.42
C ARG A 52 -12.43 -15.61 -9.32
N ALA A 53 -11.97 -16.66 -9.98
CA ALA A 53 -10.87 -16.52 -10.92
C ALA A 53 -11.24 -15.50 -12.01
N THR A 54 -10.47 -14.42 -12.13
CA THR A 54 -10.84 -13.26 -12.97
C THR A 54 -9.72 -12.96 -13.97
N PRO A 55 -10.03 -12.79 -15.26
CA PRO A 55 -9.04 -12.42 -16.25
C PRO A 55 -8.66 -10.95 -16.12
N LEU A 56 -7.35 -10.68 -16.28
CA LEU A 56 -6.78 -9.34 -16.42
C LEU A 56 -5.92 -9.29 -17.69
N MET A 57 -5.90 -8.13 -18.34
CA MET A 57 -5.10 -7.88 -19.54
C MET A 57 -3.78 -7.20 -19.15
N PHE A 58 -2.67 -7.79 -19.58
CA PHE A 58 -1.31 -7.35 -19.29
C PHE A 58 -0.68 -6.79 -20.56
N LEU A 59 -0.20 -5.54 -20.51
CA LEU A 59 0.43 -4.85 -21.64
C LEU A 59 1.95 -5.05 -21.61
N TYR A 60 2.54 -5.38 -22.76
CA TYR A 60 3.97 -5.59 -22.93
C TYR A 60 4.61 -4.50 -23.82
N SER A 61 5.94 -4.43 -23.81
CA SER A 61 6.71 -3.39 -24.54
C SER A 61 6.55 -3.39 -26.05
N ASN A 62 6.11 -4.49 -26.65
CA ASN A 62 5.79 -4.58 -28.07
C ASN A 62 4.31 -4.23 -28.38
N ASN A 63 3.63 -3.55 -27.47
CA ASN A 63 2.21 -3.19 -27.54
C ASN A 63 1.23 -4.36 -27.62
N THR A 64 1.68 -5.60 -27.38
CA THR A 64 0.77 -6.74 -27.28
C THR A 64 0.14 -6.81 -25.89
N THR A 65 -1.11 -7.27 -25.84
CA THR A 65 -1.79 -7.58 -24.57
C THR A 65 -1.98 -9.08 -24.41
N LYS A 66 -1.65 -9.63 -23.23
CA LYS A 66 -1.98 -11.02 -22.89
C LYS A 66 -2.90 -11.10 -21.70
N LYS A 67 -3.93 -11.94 -21.82
CA LYS A 67 -4.84 -12.29 -20.74
C LYS A 67 -4.15 -13.21 -19.74
N ARG A 68 -4.25 -12.90 -18.45
CA ARG A 68 -3.86 -13.82 -17.37
C ARG A 68 -4.95 -13.90 -16.32
N ILE A 69 -5.12 -15.10 -15.76
CA ILE A 69 -6.11 -15.34 -14.71
C ILE A 69 -5.52 -15.00 -13.35
N VAL A 70 -6.18 -14.09 -12.64
CA VAL A 70 -5.95 -13.84 -11.21
C VAL A 70 -6.73 -14.87 -10.40
N PRO A 71 -6.07 -15.70 -9.57
CA PRO A 71 -6.76 -16.70 -8.78
C PRO A 71 -7.72 -16.10 -7.75
N LYS A 72 -8.80 -16.83 -7.46
CA LYS A 72 -9.66 -16.57 -6.30
C LYS A 72 -8.81 -16.46 -5.03
N GLY A 73 -9.15 -15.49 -4.19
CA GLY A 73 -8.48 -15.23 -2.91
C GLY A 73 -7.26 -14.33 -3.00
N THR A 74 -6.79 -13.98 -4.21
CA THR A 74 -5.73 -12.98 -4.39
C THR A 74 -6.18 -11.64 -3.82
N VAL A 75 -5.30 -11.00 -3.06
CA VAL A 75 -5.53 -9.65 -2.56
C VAL A 75 -4.82 -8.65 -3.46
N ILE A 76 -5.56 -7.62 -3.88
CA ILE A 76 -5.09 -6.54 -4.75
C ILE A 76 -5.31 -5.18 -4.08
N ILE A 77 -4.57 -4.19 -4.56
CA ILE A 77 -4.80 -2.77 -4.25
C ILE A 77 -5.42 -2.13 -5.49
N GLY A 78 -6.42 -1.27 -5.32
CA GLY A 78 -7.09 -0.63 -6.44
C GLY A 78 -8.14 0.38 -6.02
N ARG A 79 -8.91 0.87 -6.99
CA ARG A 79 -10.06 1.76 -6.79
C ARG A 79 -11.21 1.32 -7.67
N LYS A 80 -12.38 1.12 -7.08
CA LYS A 80 -13.62 0.83 -7.83
C LYS A 80 -14.29 2.12 -8.28
N TYR A 81 -14.78 2.10 -9.50
CA TYR A 81 -15.61 3.13 -10.10
C TYR A 81 -17.01 2.57 -10.32
N LYS A 82 -18.02 3.32 -9.86
CA LYS A 82 -19.43 2.93 -10.03
C LYS A 82 -19.90 3.05 -11.49
N GLY A 83 -19.13 3.73 -12.34
CA GLY A 83 -19.57 4.10 -13.69
C GLY A 83 -20.56 5.27 -13.66
N SER A 84 -21.08 5.60 -14.83
CA SER A 84 -22.10 6.62 -15.09
C SER A 84 -23.07 6.11 -16.15
N SER A 85 -23.94 6.98 -16.68
CA SER A 85 -24.80 6.65 -17.82
C SER A 85 -24.02 6.29 -19.09
N VAL A 86 -22.77 6.78 -19.22
CA VAL A 86 -21.91 6.57 -20.39
C VAL A 86 -20.67 5.72 -20.09
N GLU A 87 -20.27 5.60 -18.82
CA GLU A 87 -19.12 4.80 -18.41
C GLU A 87 -19.55 3.54 -17.65
N LYS A 88 -19.06 2.37 -18.09
CA LYS A 88 -19.33 1.11 -17.39
C LYS A 88 -18.58 1.05 -16.04
N PRO A 89 -19.16 0.43 -15.00
CA PRO A 89 -18.46 0.17 -13.75
C PRO A 89 -17.13 -0.58 -13.99
N ALA A 90 -16.08 -0.17 -13.28
CA ALA A 90 -14.75 -0.76 -13.43
C ALA A 90 -13.97 -0.76 -12.11
N ILE A 91 -12.83 -1.45 -12.11
CA ILE A 91 -11.82 -1.33 -11.04
C ILE A 91 -10.45 -1.08 -11.67
N SER A 92 -9.77 -0.03 -11.20
CA SER A 92 -8.36 0.22 -11.48
C SER A 92 -7.51 -0.51 -10.43
N ILE A 93 -6.46 -1.21 -10.87
CA ILE A 93 -5.65 -2.13 -10.04
C ILE A 93 -4.18 -1.77 -10.16
N TYR A 94 -3.50 -1.59 -9.02
CA TYR A 94 -2.05 -1.40 -8.93
C TYR A 94 -1.32 -2.74 -9.08
N LEU A 95 -0.94 -3.10 -10.31
CA LEU A 95 -0.31 -4.41 -10.57
C LEU A 95 1.06 -4.56 -9.94
N SER A 96 1.81 -3.47 -9.77
CA SER A 96 3.10 -3.47 -9.07
C SER A 96 3.00 -4.03 -7.64
N GLN A 97 1.80 -4.21 -7.09
CA GLN A 97 1.61 -4.75 -5.75
C GLN A 97 1.55 -6.27 -5.68
N LEU A 98 1.53 -6.94 -6.83
CA LEU A 98 1.59 -8.41 -6.88
C LEU A 98 3.04 -8.89 -6.87
N ASP A 99 3.24 -10.09 -6.33
CA ASP A 99 4.57 -10.67 -6.21
C ASP A 99 5.20 -11.01 -7.57
N TYR A 100 6.52 -11.03 -7.61
CA TYR A 100 7.32 -11.29 -8.80
C TYR A 100 6.92 -12.56 -9.53
N SER A 101 6.59 -13.65 -8.81
CA SER A 101 6.22 -14.92 -9.43
C SER A 101 4.93 -14.79 -10.21
N PHE A 102 3.96 -14.02 -9.70
CA PHE A 102 2.71 -13.77 -10.38
C PHE A 102 2.93 -12.89 -11.61
N LEU A 103 3.70 -11.80 -11.46
CA LEU A 103 3.97 -10.85 -12.54
C LEU A 103 4.80 -11.42 -13.68
N ASN A 104 5.63 -12.43 -13.42
CA ASN A 104 6.50 -13.04 -14.43
C ASN A 104 6.08 -14.45 -14.85
N LYS A 105 4.95 -14.95 -14.34
CA LYS A 105 4.37 -16.21 -14.83
C LYS A 105 4.06 -16.08 -16.32
N ASP A 106 4.61 -16.99 -17.11
CA ASP A 106 4.43 -17.11 -18.57
C ASP A 106 4.82 -15.83 -19.36
N ARG A 107 5.64 -14.96 -18.76
CA ARG A 107 6.16 -13.75 -19.41
C ARG A 107 7.28 -14.11 -20.38
N PRO A 108 7.21 -13.70 -21.66
CA PRO A 108 8.34 -13.81 -22.57
C PRO A 108 9.55 -13.04 -22.04
N LYS A 109 10.72 -13.68 -22.01
CA LYS A 109 11.94 -13.11 -21.39
C LYS A 109 12.41 -11.81 -22.06
N HIS A 110 12.15 -11.64 -23.36
CA HIS A 110 12.55 -10.49 -24.16
C HIS A 110 11.54 -9.32 -24.11
N LEU A 111 10.39 -9.49 -23.44
CA LEU A 111 9.37 -8.45 -23.37
C LEU A 111 9.29 -7.83 -21.98
N GLU A 112 9.26 -6.50 -21.94
CA GLU A 112 8.96 -5.76 -20.73
C GLU A 112 7.47 -5.78 -20.43
N LEU A 113 7.12 -5.79 -19.14
CA LEU A 113 5.73 -5.74 -18.71
C LEU A 113 5.39 -4.31 -18.34
N LEU A 114 4.87 -3.52 -19.28
CA LEU A 114 4.59 -2.09 -19.09
C LEU A 114 3.48 -1.83 -18.08
N SER A 115 2.52 -2.74 -17.97
CA SER A 115 1.36 -2.59 -17.07
C SER A 115 1.69 -2.55 -15.57
N ILE A 116 2.95 -2.77 -15.16
CA ILE A 116 3.38 -2.59 -13.76
C ILE A 116 3.70 -1.14 -13.41
N SER A 117 3.93 -0.27 -14.39
CA SER A 117 4.29 1.14 -14.20
C SER A 117 3.09 2.02 -13.84
N GLY A 118 1.88 1.47 -13.83
CA GLY A 118 0.67 2.19 -13.49
C GLY A 118 -0.43 1.26 -13.01
N THR A 119 -1.68 1.64 -13.30
CA THR A 119 -2.84 0.81 -13.00
C THR A 119 -3.42 0.17 -14.25
N ILE A 120 -3.98 -1.03 -14.12
CA ILE A 120 -4.80 -1.62 -15.18
C ILE A 120 -6.27 -1.61 -14.79
N SER A 121 -7.14 -1.52 -15.80
CA SER A 121 -8.58 -1.59 -15.59
C SER A 121 -9.10 -3.02 -15.73
N SER A 122 -10.11 -3.36 -14.93
CA SER A 122 -10.96 -4.54 -15.09
C SER A 122 -12.41 -4.11 -15.14
N SER A 123 -13.11 -4.51 -16.20
CA SER A 123 -14.55 -4.32 -16.39
C SER A 123 -15.42 -5.27 -15.56
N ARG A 124 -14.81 -5.96 -14.58
CA ARG A 124 -15.47 -6.94 -13.70
C ARG A 124 -15.40 -6.54 -12.24
N PRO A 125 -15.76 -5.30 -11.84
CA PRO A 125 -15.64 -4.84 -10.45
C PRO A 125 -16.41 -5.71 -9.45
N GLN A 126 -17.48 -6.39 -9.87
CA GLN A 126 -18.25 -7.34 -9.09
C GLN A 126 -17.45 -8.57 -8.63
N ASP A 127 -16.33 -8.89 -9.28
CA ASP A 127 -15.47 -10.03 -8.91
C ASP A 127 -14.56 -9.71 -7.71
N TYR A 128 -14.54 -8.47 -7.24
CA TYR A 128 -13.65 -8.00 -6.19
C TYR A 128 -14.47 -7.62 -4.95
N GLN A 129 -14.12 -8.15 -3.78
CA GLN A 129 -14.76 -7.79 -2.52
C GLN A 129 -13.86 -6.82 -1.75
N ARG A 130 -14.39 -5.68 -1.30
CA ARG A 130 -13.62 -4.75 -0.45
C ARG A 130 -13.28 -5.46 0.86
N ILE A 131 -12.03 -5.35 1.28
CA ILE A 131 -11.56 -5.88 2.56
C ILE A 131 -10.82 -4.79 3.33
N SER A 132 -10.69 -4.97 4.64
CA SER A 132 -9.77 -4.17 5.44
C SER A 132 -8.34 -4.36 4.96
N ARG A 133 -7.50 -3.33 5.14
CA ARG A 133 -6.07 -3.39 4.86
C ARG A 133 -5.45 -4.63 5.49
N PRO A 134 -4.74 -5.48 4.72
CA PRO A 134 -4.08 -6.64 5.29
C PRO A 134 -3.13 -6.34 6.45
N ALA A 135 -3.16 -7.27 7.41
CA ALA A 135 -2.30 -7.41 8.58
C ALA A 135 -0.83 -7.02 8.39
N TYR A 136 -0.29 -7.31 7.19
CA TYR A 136 1.11 -7.20 6.83
C TYR A 136 1.48 -5.96 5.98
N LEU A 137 0.53 -5.24 5.37
CA LEU A 137 0.79 -4.00 4.62
C LEU A 137 0.77 -2.72 5.49
N PRO A 138 1.76 -1.83 5.41
CA PRO A 138 1.79 -0.56 6.18
C PRO A 138 0.61 0.35 5.81
N ALA A 139 0.29 1.29 6.71
CA ALA A 139 -0.67 2.35 6.39
C ALA A 139 -0.03 3.37 5.43
N LEU A 140 -0.84 3.94 4.53
CA LEU A 140 -0.44 4.94 3.52
C LEU A 140 0.69 4.50 2.58
N SER A 141 1.09 3.23 2.58
CA SER A 141 2.22 2.77 1.79
C SER A 141 1.85 1.49 1.04
N LEU A 142 2.40 1.39 -0.17
CA LEU A 142 2.38 0.21 -1.01
C LEU A 142 3.31 -0.90 -0.51
N GLY A 143 3.93 -0.75 0.67
CA GLY A 143 4.82 -1.78 1.22
C GLY A 143 6.20 -1.82 0.54
N ASP A 144 6.55 -0.82 -0.27
CA ASP A 144 7.87 -0.65 -0.87
C ASP A 144 8.78 0.12 0.09
N PHE A 145 9.57 -0.61 0.87
CA PHE A 145 10.57 -0.07 1.77
C PHE A 145 11.92 0.01 1.05
N LYS A 146 12.51 1.20 0.99
CA LYS A 146 13.80 1.45 0.34
C LYS A 146 14.85 1.85 1.37
N GLN A 147 16.04 1.25 1.31
CA GLN A 147 17.22 1.81 1.98
C GLN A 147 17.83 2.84 1.06
N ALA A 148 17.48 4.10 1.27
CA ALA A 148 17.93 5.21 0.46
C ALA A 148 18.95 6.09 1.21
N LYS A 149 19.86 6.68 0.46
CA LYS A 149 20.55 7.92 0.87
C LYS A 149 19.95 9.06 0.05
N PHE A 150 19.48 10.08 0.75
CA PHE A 150 19.12 11.34 0.13
C PHE A 150 20.41 12.06 -0.20
N SER A 151 20.47 12.63 -1.39
CA SER A 151 21.50 13.60 -1.67
C SER A 151 21.04 14.98 -1.24
N THR A 152 22.00 15.82 -0.85
CA THR A 152 21.81 17.23 -0.57
C THR A 152 21.99 18.10 -1.82
N ASP A 153 22.53 17.53 -2.90
CA ASP A 153 22.78 18.24 -4.16
C ASP A 153 21.59 18.15 -5.11
N SER A 154 21.17 19.30 -5.64
CA SER A 154 19.98 19.52 -6.47
C SER A 154 19.93 18.72 -7.77
N THR A 155 21.04 18.11 -8.19
CA THR A 155 21.15 17.33 -9.44
C THR A 155 21.12 15.83 -9.25
N SER A 156 20.98 15.34 -8.01
CA SER A 156 21.25 13.93 -7.71
C SER A 156 20.05 13.15 -7.18
N GLU A 157 19.66 12.16 -7.97
CA GLU A 157 18.58 11.22 -7.70
C GLU A 157 18.77 10.47 -6.37
N MET A 158 17.65 10.05 -5.78
CA MET A 158 17.63 9.19 -4.60
C MET A 158 18.38 7.87 -4.85
N LYS A 159 19.52 7.68 -4.18
CA LYS A 159 20.32 6.45 -4.27
C LYS A 159 19.71 5.35 -3.43
N ILE A 160 19.30 4.23 -4.04
CA ILE A 160 18.65 3.11 -3.32
C ILE A 160 19.55 1.88 -3.35
N TYR A 161 19.99 1.43 -2.19
CA TYR A 161 20.94 0.33 -2.04
C TYR A 161 20.27 -1.03 -1.85
N SER A 162 19.07 -1.02 -1.30
CA SER A 162 18.25 -2.22 -1.16
C SER A 162 16.77 -1.86 -1.07
N GLN A 163 15.93 -2.83 -1.39
CA GLN A 163 14.48 -2.69 -1.33
C GLN A 163 13.87 -3.95 -0.73
N LEU A 164 12.95 -3.76 0.23
CA LEU A 164 12.01 -4.76 0.69
C LEU A 164 10.63 -4.38 0.19
N ARG A 165 9.98 -5.27 -0.56
CA ARG A 165 8.59 -5.13 -1.01
C ARG A 165 7.73 -6.09 -0.22
N ILE A 166 6.68 -5.58 0.40
CA ILE A 166 5.62 -6.40 1.00
C ILE A 166 4.44 -6.36 0.04
N THR A 167 4.21 -7.46 -0.67
CA THR A 167 3.22 -7.51 -1.75
C THR A 167 1.81 -7.66 -1.19
N SER A 168 0.81 -7.17 -1.93
CA SER A 168 -0.59 -7.23 -1.52
C SER A 168 -1.11 -8.65 -1.39
N ASN A 169 -0.49 -9.62 -2.08
CA ASN A 169 -0.83 -11.04 -2.00
C ASN A 169 0.04 -11.83 -1.01
N GLY A 170 0.78 -11.15 -0.13
CA GLY A 170 1.35 -11.74 1.08
C GLY A 170 2.76 -12.31 0.95
N PHE A 171 3.61 -11.71 0.10
CA PHE A 171 5.02 -12.05 0.00
C PHE A 171 5.91 -10.90 0.45
N ALA A 172 7.07 -11.25 0.99
CA ALA A 172 8.17 -10.33 1.23
C ALA A 172 9.27 -10.61 0.20
N GLU A 173 9.63 -9.60 -0.59
CA GLU A 173 10.62 -9.67 -1.65
C GLU A 173 11.76 -8.69 -1.37
N PHE A 174 12.99 -9.20 -1.29
CA PHE A 174 14.16 -8.39 -0.92
C PHE A 174 15.23 -8.45 -2.01
N SER A 175 15.74 -7.27 -2.35
CA SER A 175 16.80 -7.05 -3.34
C SER A 175 17.85 -6.11 -2.80
N ARG A 176 19.12 -6.36 -3.14
CA ARG A 176 20.24 -5.43 -2.97
C ARG A 176 20.75 -5.03 -4.34
N PHE A 177 21.08 -3.76 -4.50
CA PHE A 177 21.51 -3.19 -5.76
C PHE A 177 22.99 -2.84 -5.69
N LYS A 178 23.75 -3.29 -6.71
CA LYS A 178 25.16 -2.91 -6.87
C LYS A 178 25.28 -1.46 -7.36
N ASN A 179 24.47 -1.10 -8.36
CA ASN A 179 24.33 0.27 -8.83
C ASN A 179 23.05 0.88 -8.21
N PRO A 180 23.17 1.80 -7.24
CA PRO A 180 22.02 2.38 -6.55
C PRO A 180 21.19 3.36 -7.41
N ASN A 181 21.67 3.72 -8.61
CA ASN A 181 20.97 4.60 -9.56
C ASN A 181 20.16 3.81 -10.62
N ALA A 182 20.42 2.51 -10.78
CA ALA A 182 19.81 1.69 -11.83
C ALA A 182 18.85 0.65 -11.25
N ILE A 183 17.80 1.12 -10.59
CA ILE A 183 16.81 0.25 -9.95
C ILE A 183 15.81 -0.22 -11.01
N ASN A 184 15.74 -1.53 -11.22
CA ASN A 184 14.74 -2.11 -12.10
C ASN A 184 13.62 -2.76 -11.26
N GLY A 185 12.42 -2.18 -11.30
CA GLY A 185 11.24 -2.71 -10.62
C GLY A 185 10.75 -4.07 -11.15
N SER A 186 11.18 -4.45 -12.36
CA SER A 186 11.03 -5.79 -12.94
C SER A 186 12.17 -6.75 -12.55
N GLN A 187 13.20 -6.31 -11.84
CA GLN A 187 14.30 -7.18 -11.44
C GLN A 187 13.79 -8.29 -10.52
N ARG A 188 14.26 -9.52 -10.79
CA ARG A 188 14.01 -10.66 -9.91
C ARG A 188 14.52 -10.37 -8.50
N PRO A 189 13.69 -10.53 -7.46
CA PRO A 189 14.15 -10.35 -6.10
C PRO A 189 15.18 -11.42 -5.76
N GLN A 190 16.23 -11.03 -5.03
CA GLN A 190 17.26 -11.96 -4.56
C GLN A 190 16.66 -12.98 -3.59
N PHE A 191 15.72 -12.53 -2.76
CA PHE A 191 15.04 -13.37 -1.80
C PHE A 191 13.55 -13.10 -1.81
N ARG A 192 12.75 -14.16 -1.75
CA ARG A 192 11.28 -14.07 -1.70
C ARG A 192 10.74 -15.08 -0.70
N GLN A 193 9.92 -14.63 0.25
CA GLN A 193 9.32 -15.49 1.26
C GLN A 193 7.84 -15.17 1.45
N LYS A 194 7.01 -16.21 1.57
CA LYS A 194 5.58 -16.05 1.89
C LYS A 194 5.42 -15.67 3.36
N ILE A 195 4.63 -14.64 3.62
CA ILE A 195 4.24 -14.23 4.96
C ILE A 195 3.23 -15.24 5.48
N GLN A 196 3.56 -15.88 6.60
CA GLN A 196 2.76 -16.96 7.19
C GLN A 196 1.79 -16.42 8.25
N LYS A 197 2.22 -15.37 8.95
CA LYS A 197 1.42 -14.64 9.94
C LYS A 197 1.92 -13.20 10.03
N SER A 198 1.03 -12.30 10.40
CA SER A 198 1.36 -10.93 10.79
C SER A 198 0.68 -10.56 12.09
N THR A 199 1.35 -9.82 12.95
CA THR A 199 0.76 -9.19 14.15
C THR A 199 1.14 -7.72 14.20
N ASN A 200 0.25 -6.89 14.74
CA ASN A 200 0.45 -5.45 14.88
C ASN A 200 0.20 -5.05 16.34
N LYS A 201 1.08 -4.21 16.89
CA LYS A 201 0.91 -3.55 18.18
C LYS A 201 1.45 -2.14 18.06
N GLY A 202 0.57 -1.13 18.13
CA GLY A 202 0.93 0.27 17.90
C GLY A 202 1.61 0.46 16.55
N ASN A 203 2.77 1.11 16.56
CA ASN A 203 3.61 1.37 15.39
C ASN A 203 4.46 0.17 14.93
N THR A 204 4.38 -0.96 15.65
CA THR A 204 5.23 -2.12 15.43
C THR A 204 4.45 -3.25 14.76
N ARG A 205 5.05 -3.80 13.73
CA ARG A 205 4.57 -4.92 12.94
C ARG A 205 5.54 -6.07 12.98
N GLN A 206 5.03 -7.27 13.19
CA GLN A 206 5.81 -8.49 13.16
C GLN A 206 5.30 -9.40 12.07
N LEU A 207 6.18 -9.78 11.15
CA LEU A 207 5.91 -10.70 10.06
C LEU A 207 6.64 -12.02 10.32
N TYR A 208 5.95 -13.14 10.14
CA TYR A 208 6.48 -14.47 10.43
C TYR A 208 6.64 -15.28 9.15
N PHE A 209 7.74 -16.03 9.10
CA PHE A 209 8.19 -16.76 7.91
C PHE A 209 8.77 -18.12 8.28
N ALA A 210 8.68 -19.06 7.32
CA ALA A 210 9.27 -20.38 7.46
C ALA A 210 10.81 -20.33 7.28
N LYS A 211 11.29 -19.43 6.42
CA LYS A 211 12.71 -19.25 6.09
C LYS A 211 13.16 -17.82 6.38
N LYS A 212 14.45 -17.64 6.65
CA LYS A 212 15.08 -16.33 6.81
C LYS A 212 15.16 -15.64 5.45
N ILE A 213 15.12 -14.31 5.45
CA ILE A 213 15.43 -13.44 4.32
C ILE A 213 16.83 -12.88 4.59
N PRO A 214 17.88 -13.39 3.91
CA PRO A 214 19.23 -12.86 4.08
C PRO A 214 19.31 -11.36 3.79
N GLY A 215 20.14 -10.66 4.55
CA GLY A 215 20.26 -9.20 4.49
C GLY A 215 19.28 -8.44 5.38
N LEU A 216 18.23 -9.07 5.92
CA LEU A 216 17.36 -8.49 6.94
C LEU A 216 17.64 -9.10 8.32
N GLY A 217 17.63 -8.25 9.36
CA GLY A 217 17.69 -8.71 10.75
C GLY A 217 16.38 -9.39 11.14
N MET A 218 16.42 -10.72 11.27
CA MET A 218 15.26 -11.52 11.67
C MET A 218 15.60 -12.35 12.90
N LYS A 219 14.69 -12.39 13.88
CA LYS A 219 14.81 -13.23 15.06
C LYS A 219 14.28 -14.63 14.75
N LYS A 220 15.05 -15.67 15.06
CA LYS A 220 14.55 -17.05 15.10
C LYS A 220 13.69 -17.20 16.36
N VAL A 221 12.39 -17.46 16.21
CA VAL A 221 11.41 -17.51 17.30
C VAL A 221 10.84 -18.91 17.54
N LYS A 222 11.06 -19.84 16.60
CA LYS A 222 10.84 -21.28 16.78
C LYS A 222 12.01 -22.06 16.20
N GLN A 223 12.16 -23.32 16.58
CA GLN A 223 13.20 -24.19 16.00
C GLN A 223 12.84 -24.65 14.58
N THR A 224 11.58 -25.00 14.35
CA THR A 224 11.05 -25.54 13.10
C THR A 224 9.68 -24.93 12.74
N GLY A 225 9.13 -25.30 11.59
CA GLY A 225 7.77 -24.96 11.16
C GLY A 225 7.64 -23.62 10.42
N LYS A 226 6.40 -23.28 10.06
CA LYS A 226 6.07 -22.12 9.20
C LYS A 226 6.31 -20.76 9.88
N LEU A 227 6.42 -20.70 11.20
CA LEU A 227 6.61 -19.46 11.96
C LEU A 227 8.01 -19.35 12.58
N LYS A 228 9.01 -19.97 11.95
CA LYS A 228 10.38 -20.11 12.47
C LYS A 228 11.09 -18.76 12.66
N TYR A 229 10.92 -17.83 11.73
CA TYR A 229 11.60 -16.54 11.74
C TYR A 229 10.61 -15.38 11.81
N ARG A 230 10.99 -14.33 12.54
CA ARG A 230 10.21 -13.10 12.70
C ARG A 230 11.01 -11.89 12.22
N LEU A 231 10.44 -11.11 11.30
CA LEU A 231 10.89 -9.77 10.94
C LEU A 231 10.06 -8.74 11.71
N THR A 232 10.73 -7.76 12.31
CA THR A 232 10.08 -6.62 12.96
C THR A 232 10.19 -5.39 12.07
N ILE A 233 9.08 -4.70 11.85
CA ILE A 233 8.98 -3.44 11.10
C ILE A 233 8.37 -2.41 12.06
N VAL A 234 9.04 -1.29 12.27
CA VAL A 234 8.61 -0.23 13.19
C VAL A 234 8.47 1.07 12.43
N ASN A 235 7.26 1.62 12.35
CA ASN A 235 7.06 2.97 11.86
C ASN A 235 7.63 3.96 12.88
N GLN A 236 8.55 4.83 12.45
CA GLN A 236 9.15 5.83 13.33
C GLN A 236 8.23 7.05 13.55
N HIS A 237 7.11 7.15 12.82
CA HIS A 237 6.18 8.29 12.87
C HIS A 237 6.87 9.65 12.64
N GLN A 238 7.91 9.62 11.80
CA GLN A 238 8.66 10.78 11.35
C GLN A 238 8.49 10.90 9.84
N PRO A 239 7.32 11.34 9.35
CA PRO A 239 7.16 11.66 7.95
C PRO A 239 7.98 12.89 7.60
N PHE A 240 8.41 12.98 6.34
CA PHE A 240 9.13 14.14 5.82
C PHE A 240 8.76 14.36 4.36
N ARG A 241 8.83 15.62 3.96
CA ARG A 241 8.70 16.05 2.57
C ARG A 241 10.01 15.80 1.83
N TYR A 242 9.93 15.31 0.60
CA TYR A 242 11.02 15.23 -0.35
C TYR A 242 10.56 15.87 -1.64
N ASN A 243 11.22 16.95 -2.03
CA ASN A 243 11.03 17.55 -3.34
C ASN A 243 12.03 16.89 -4.29
N ASP A 244 11.54 16.23 -5.32
CA ASP A 244 12.31 16.08 -6.55
C ASP A 244 12.52 17.52 -7.05
N HIS A 245 13.76 17.95 -7.30
CA HIS A 245 14.09 19.36 -7.50
C HIS A 245 13.67 19.87 -8.90
N SER A 246 12.69 19.23 -9.53
CA SER A 246 12.02 19.71 -10.74
C SER A 246 10.94 20.73 -10.36
N GLU A 247 10.98 21.90 -11.01
CA GLU A 247 10.09 23.05 -10.75
C GLU A 247 8.59 22.71 -10.90
N ASP A 248 8.26 21.64 -11.62
CA ASP A 248 6.90 21.17 -11.89
C ASP A 248 6.46 19.94 -11.06
N SER A 249 7.30 19.41 -10.16
CA SER A 249 6.93 18.21 -9.40
C SER A 249 6.14 18.51 -8.13
N ASN A 250 5.03 17.79 -7.98
CA ASN A 250 4.32 17.74 -6.70
C ASN A 250 5.25 17.15 -5.62
N PRO A 251 5.25 17.72 -4.40
CA PRO A 251 6.09 17.21 -3.33
C PRO A 251 5.70 15.77 -2.98
N LEU A 252 6.72 14.91 -2.85
CA LEU A 252 6.53 13.55 -2.38
C LEU A 252 6.67 13.51 -0.86
N PHE A 253 5.89 12.66 -0.22
CA PHE A 253 5.94 12.46 1.22
C PHE A 253 6.44 11.06 1.52
N TYR A 254 7.39 10.97 2.45
CA TYR A 254 7.97 9.69 2.87
C TYR A 254 7.83 9.53 4.38
N SER A 255 7.77 8.27 4.83
CA SER A 255 7.84 7.93 6.25
C SER A 255 9.06 7.07 6.54
N ARG A 256 9.68 7.31 7.69
CA ARG A 256 10.84 6.55 8.17
C ARG A 256 10.41 5.28 8.89
N TYR A 257 11.12 4.19 8.63
CA TYR A 257 10.89 2.88 9.23
C TYR A 257 12.20 2.24 9.69
N THR A 258 12.11 1.43 10.74
CA THR A 258 13.14 0.47 11.10
C THR A 258 12.66 -0.94 10.73
N VAL A 259 13.34 -1.60 9.80
CA VAL A 259 13.02 -2.94 9.31
C VAL A 259 14.17 -3.87 9.68
N GLY A 260 13.92 -4.81 10.59
CA GLY A 260 14.94 -5.76 11.04
C GLY A 260 16.21 -5.09 11.54
N GLY A 261 16.06 -3.96 12.27
CA GLY A 261 17.18 -3.17 12.80
C GLY A 261 17.83 -2.20 11.81
N LYS A 262 17.37 -2.14 10.56
CA LYS A 262 17.93 -1.27 9.52
C LYS A 262 16.98 -0.13 9.19
N LYS A 263 17.52 1.05 8.84
CA LYS A 263 16.73 2.22 8.42
C LYS A 263 16.25 2.04 6.99
N PHE A 264 14.96 2.30 6.79
CA PHE A 264 14.26 2.31 5.50
C PHE A 264 13.33 3.53 5.44
N ILE A 265 12.92 3.87 4.24
CA ILE A 265 11.84 4.82 3.95
C ILE A 265 10.79 4.16 3.08
N THR A 266 9.59 4.71 3.06
CA THR A 266 8.56 4.35 2.08
C THR A 266 7.74 5.58 1.76
N GLN A 267 7.29 5.70 0.51
CA GLN A 267 6.44 6.80 0.08
C GLN A 267 5.05 6.65 0.70
N ILE A 268 4.48 7.77 1.15
CA ILE A 268 3.18 7.87 1.82
C ILE A 268 2.24 8.90 1.21
N GLY A 269 2.71 9.67 0.24
CA GLY A 269 2.01 10.67 -0.57
C GLY A 269 2.91 11.08 -1.71
#